data_AF-A0A812GGZ8-F1
#
_entry.id   AF-A0A812GGZ8-F1
#
_cell.length_a   1.000
_cell.length_b   1.000
_cell.length_c   1.000
_cell.angle_alpha   90.00
_cell.angle_beta   90.00
_cell.angle_gamma   90.00
#
_symmetry.space_group_name_H-M   'P 1'
#
loop_
_entity.id
_entity.type
_entity.pdbx_description
1 polymer ?
#
loop_
_entity_poly.entity_id
_entity_poly.type
_entity_poly.pdbx_seq_one_letter_code
_entity_poly.pdbx_strand_id
1 'polypeptide(L)'
;MGTRKKQTEIRDLIASLGWSIRQLADVLYEELYCDDYEDLQDVTPEAVSNFYEKLKKHLKRETTSEKRLDAYLKVITEHPDYLSLKLNMVPTKYINHSCLDDEFTKLLSEFSSELDRVGESK
;
A
#
# COMPACT_ATOMS: atom_id res chain seq x y z
N MET A 1 10.66 -9.78 4.82
CA MET A 1 9.86 -9.62 6.07
C MET A 1 8.74 -10.64 5.95
N GLY A 2 8.73 -11.72 6.75
CA GLY A 2 7.92 -12.92 6.43
C GLY A 2 6.47 -12.66 6.02
N THR A 3 6.01 -13.40 5.00
CA THR A 3 4.68 -13.34 4.36
C THR A 3 3.51 -13.20 5.34
N ARG A 4 3.57 -13.93 6.47
CA ARG A 4 2.53 -13.89 7.51
C ARG A 4 2.36 -12.51 8.15
N LYS A 5 3.46 -11.76 8.38
CA LYS A 5 3.38 -10.41 8.96
C LYS A 5 2.62 -9.45 8.03
N LYS A 6 2.93 -9.48 6.74
CA LYS A 6 2.24 -8.66 5.72
C LYS A 6 0.76 -9.03 5.58
N GLN A 7 0.43 -10.31 5.66
CA GLN A 7 -0.97 -10.76 5.63
C GLN A 7 -1.78 -10.27 6.83
N THR A 8 -1.15 -10.21 8.01
CA THR A 8 -1.77 -9.63 9.21
C THR A 8 -1.93 -8.13 9.05
N GLU A 9 -0.88 -7.43 8.60
CA GLU A 9 -0.90 -5.98 8.35
C GLU A 9 -2.02 -5.58 7.38
N ILE A 10 -2.19 -6.29 6.26
CA ILE A 10 -3.30 -6.05 5.32
C ILE A 10 -4.65 -6.26 6.01
N ARG A 11 -4.81 -7.26 6.87
CA ARG A 11 -6.08 -7.47 7.61
C ARG A 11 -6.35 -6.34 8.59
N ASP A 12 -5.34 -5.91 9.33
CA ASP A 12 -5.47 -4.79 10.28
C ASP A 12 -5.79 -3.48 9.56
N LEU A 13 -5.18 -3.24 8.40
CA LEU A 13 -5.47 -2.08 7.55
C LEU A 13 -6.90 -2.10 7.02
N ILE A 14 -7.37 -3.24 6.49
CA ILE A 14 -8.77 -3.38 6.06
C ILE A 14 -9.72 -3.12 7.23
N ALA A 15 -9.39 -3.64 8.42
CA ALA A 15 -10.20 -3.44 9.61
C ALA A 15 -10.20 -1.97 10.09
N SER A 16 -9.06 -1.28 10.03
CA SER A 16 -8.96 0.14 10.40
C SER A 16 -9.67 1.06 9.41
N LEU A 17 -9.66 0.68 8.13
CA LEU A 17 -10.42 1.34 7.06
C LEU A 17 -11.92 1.08 7.16
N GLY A 18 -12.35 0.12 7.98
CA GLY A 18 -13.74 -0.34 8.02
C GLY A 18 -14.19 -1.01 6.72
N TRP A 19 -13.24 -1.44 5.89
CA TRP A 19 -13.50 -2.03 4.60
C TRP A 19 -13.85 -3.51 4.71
N SER A 20 -14.69 -3.98 3.79
CA SER A 20 -14.84 -5.41 3.56
C SER A 20 -13.72 -5.93 2.65
N ILE A 21 -13.38 -7.21 2.76
CA ILE A 21 -12.45 -7.88 1.81
C ILE A 21 -12.95 -7.74 0.37
N ARG A 22 -14.26 -7.55 0.17
CA ARG A 22 -14.87 -7.34 -1.14
C ARG A 22 -14.55 -5.95 -1.69
N GLN A 23 -14.72 -4.90 -0.89
CA GLN A 23 -14.30 -3.55 -1.28
C GLN A 23 -12.81 -3.48 -1.60
N LEU A 24 -11.97 -4.14 -0.79
CA LEU A 24 -10.55 -4.22 -1.12
C LEU A 24 -10.32 -4.93 -2.46
N ALA A 25 -11.07 -6.00 -2.76
CA ALA A 25 -10.94 -6.69 -4.03
C ALA A 25 -11.37 -5.82 -5.21
N ASP A 26 -12.40 -4.99 -5.05
CA ASP A 26 -12.87 -4.06 -6.09
C ASP A 26 -11.78 -3.01 -6.37
N VAL A 27 -11.28 -2.32 -5.34
CA VAL A 27 -10.22 -1.30 -5.45
C VAL A 27 -8.92 -1.87 -6.03
N LEU A 28 -8.49 -3.04 -5.54
CA LEU A 28 -7.30 -3.70 -6.06
C LEU A 28 -7.48 -4.17 -7.50
N TYR A 29 -8.69 -4.53 -7.90
CA TYR A 29 -8.95 -4.95 -9.27
C TYR A 29 -8.86 -3.75 -10.21
N GLU A 30 -9.47 -2.64 -9.84
CA GLU A 30 -9.36 -1.35 -10.54
C GLU A 30 -7.89 -0.97 -10.72
N GLU A 31 -7.14 -0.78 -9.64
CA GLU A 31 -5.76 -0.26 -9.74
C GLU A 31 -4.77 -1.22 -10.43
N LEU A 32 -5.02 -2.54 -10.41
CA LEU A 32 -4.11 -3.53 -10.99
C LEU A 32 -4.48 -4.00 -12.40
N TYR A 33 -5.75 -3.85 -12.80
CA TYR A 33 -6.27 -4.43 -14.04
C TYR A 33 -7.09 -3.45 -14.89
N CYS A 34 -7.60 -2.35 -14.35
CA CYS A 34 -8.10 -1.25 -15.17
C CYS A 34 -6.91 -0.40 -15.64
N ASP A 35 -6.72 -0.34 -16.95
CA ASP A 35 -5.90 0.71 -17.57
C ASP A 35 -6.67 2.04 -17.50
N ASP A 36 -5.99 3.19 -17.70
CA ASP A 36 -6.61 4.54 -17.70
C ASP A 36 -7.83 4.71 -18.64
N TYR A 37 -8.13 3.71 -19.49
CA TYR A 37 -9.19 3.68 -20.48
C TYR A 37 -10.32 2.67 -20.20
N GLU A 38 -10.22 1.81 -19.18
CA GLU A 38 -11.28 0.88 -18.79
C GLU A 38 -11.67 1.15 -17.34
N ASP A 39 -12.96 1.39 -17.06
CA ASP A 39 -13.45 1.54 -15.68
C ASP A 39 -13.94 0.19 -15.13
N LEU A 40 -14.04 0.05 -13.81
CA LEU A 40 -14.69 -1.11 -13.16
C LEU A 40 -16.10 -1.40 -13.69
N GLN A 41 -16.77 -0.40 -14.28
CA GLN A 41 -18.08 -0.53 -14.92
C GLN A 41 -18.04 -1.30 -16.24
N ASP A 42 -16.91 -1.30 -16.94
CA ASP A 42 -16.70 -2.05 -18.19
C ASP A 42 -16.27 -3.50 -17.91
N VAL A 43 -15.90 -3.80 -16.67
CA VAL A 43 -15.45 -5.11 -16.23
C VAL A 43 -16.64 -5.98 -15.82
N THR A 44 -16.67 -7.21 -16.34
CA THR A 44 -17.68 -8.20 -15.91
C THR A 44 -17.61 -8.46 -14.40
N PRO A 45 -18.75 -8.46 -13.68
CA PRO A 45 -18.78 -8.69 -12.23
C PRO A 45 -18.25 -10.07 -11.81
N GLU A 46 -18.21 -11.03 -12.73
CA GLU A 46 -17.56 -12.34 -12.53
C GLU A 46 -16.04 -12.24 -12.39
N ALA A 47 -15.37 -11.34 -13.12
CA ALA A 47 -13.92 -11.18 -13.04
C ALA A 47 -13.50 -10.68 -11.65
N VAL A 48 -14.23 -9.68 -11.13
CA VAL A 48 -14.03 -9.14 -9.79
C VAL A 48 -14.34 -10.17 -8.70
N SER A 49 -15.42 -10.94 -8.85
CA SER A 49 -15.75 -12.02 -7.91
C SER A 49 -14.69 -13.13 -7.90
N ASN A 50 -14.14 -13.48 -9.07
CA ASN A 50 -13.01 -14.41 -9.18
C ASN A 50 -11.75 -13.85 -8.52
N PHE A 51 -11.50 -12.54 -8.64
CA PHE A 51 -10.39 -11.87 -7.99
C PHE A 51 -10.57 -11.85 -6.46
N TYR A 52 -11.77 -11.59 -5.96
CA TYR A 52 -12.09 -11.66 -4.54
C TYR A 52 -11.76 -13.03 -3.92
N GLU A 53 -12.15 -14.13 -4.59
CA GLU A 53 -11.82 -15.48 -4.14
C GLU A 53 -10.32 -15.76 -4.17
N LYS A 54 -9.59 -15.20 -5.16
CA LYS A 54 -8.13 -15.25 -5.21
C LYS A 54 -7.49 -14.45 -4.07
N LEU A 55 -7.97 -13.24 -3.80
CA LEU A 55 -7.48 -12.37 -2.73
C LEU A 55 -7.65 -13.02 -1.36
N LYS A 56 -8.83 -13.61 -1.10
CA LYS A 56 -9.07 -14.43 0.09
C LYS A 56 -8.04 -15.56 0.23
N LYS A 57 -7.77 -16.28 -0.86
CA LYS A 57 -6.74 -17.34 -0.87
C LYS A 57 -5.35 -16.76 -0.62
N HIS A 58 -5.02 -15.60 -1.19
CA HIS A 58 -3.73 -14.93 -0.99
C HIS A 58 -3.51 -14.47 0.45
N LEU A 59 -4.56 -14.00 1.14
CA LEU A 59 -4.48 -13.60 2.55
C LEU A 59 -4.45 -14.79 3.52
N LYS A 60 -4.90 -15.98 3.09
CA LYS A 60 -4.92 -17.21 3.91
C LYS A 60 -3.70 -18.11 3.67
N ARG A 61 -3.19 -18.18 2.44
CA ARG A 61 -2.12 -19.10 2.06
C ARG A 61 -0.75 -18.49 2.32
N GLU A 62 0.05 -19.21 3.10
CA GLU A 62 1.44 -18.87 3.42
C GLU A 62 2.41 -18.95 2.23
N THR A 63 1.99 -19.60 1.13
CA THR A 63 2.76 -19.68 -0.13
C THR A 63 2.56 -18.48 -1.07
N THR A 64 1.82 -17.47 -0.65
CA THR A 64 1.62 -16.26 -1.44
C THR A 64 2.92 -15.46 -1.51
N SER A 65 3.31 -15.04 -2.72
CA SER A 65 4.55 -14.28 -2.92
C SER A 65 4.51 -12.95 -2.15
N GLU A 66 5.58 -12.66 -1.40
CA GLU A 66 5.75 -11.39 -0.67
C GLU A 66 5.60 -10.16 -1.58
N LYS A 67 5.98 -10.27 -2.87
CA LYS A 67 5.86 -9.18 -3.86
C LYS A 67 4.40 -8.81 -4.15
N ARG A 68 3.50 -9.80 -4.20
CA ARG A 68 2.07 -9.54 -4.42
C ARG A 68 1.42 -8.87 -3.22
N LEU A 69 1.79 -9.29 -2.01
CA LEU A 69 1.30 -8.65 -0.79
C LEU A 69 1.81 -7.21 -0.66
N ASP A 70 3.04 -6.95 -1.12
CA ASP A 70 3.60 -5.60 -1.19
C ASP A 70 2.80 -4.70 -2.15
N ALA A 71 2.45 -5.22 -3.33
CA ALA A 71 1.59 -4.50 -4.26
C ALA A 71 0.23 -4.16 -3.64
N TYR A 72 -0.39 -5.10 -2.91
CA TYR A 72 -1.66 -4.83 -2.23
C TYR A 72 -1.55 -3.76 -1.16
N LEU A 73 -0.47 -3.79 -0.36
CA LEU A 73 -0.20 -2.74 0.62
C LEU A 73 -0.02 -1.38 -0.06
N LYS A 74 0.72 -1.34 -1.18
CA LYS A 74 0.97 -0.11 -1.94
C LYS A 74 -0.36 0.56 -2.36
N VAL A 75 -1.25 -0.21 -2.99
CA VAL A 75 -2.57 0.28 -3.42
C VAL A 75 -3.40 0.76 -2.22
N ILE A 76 -3.42 -0.01 -1.12
CA ILE A 76 -4.14 0.41 0.10
C ILE A 76 -3.59 1.74 0.62
N THR A 77 -2.26 1.92 0.65
CA THR A 77 -1.63 3.14 1.16
C THR A 77 -1.78 4.35 0.25
N GLU A 78 -1.93 4.13 -1.06
CA GLU A 78 -2.16 5.20 -2.05
C GLU A 78 -3.64 5.60 -2.12
N HIS A 79 -4.56 4.76 -1.61
CA HIS A 79 -5.99 5.02 -1.70
C HIS A 79 -6.43 6.25 -0.87
N PRO A 80 -7.30 7.13 -1.41
CA PRO A 80 -7.75 8.34 -0.72
C PRO A 80 -8.44 8.05 0.61
N ASP A 81 -9.17 6.96 0.79
CA ASP A 81 -9.72 6.58 2.11
C ASP A 81 -8.64 6.36 3.17
N TYR A 82 -7.51 5.72 2.81
CA TYR A 82 -6.40 5.51 3.74
C TYR A 82 -5.75 6.83 4.13
N LEU A 83 -5.56 7.73 3.16
CA LEU A 83 -5.06 9.09 3.41
C LEU A 83 -6.06 9.92 4.24
N SER A 84 -7.36 9.74 3.99
CA SER A 84 -8.47 10.47 4.63
C SER A 84 -8.67 10.06 6.09
N LEU A 85 -8.31 8.82 6.44
CA LEU A 85 -8.39 8.33 7.82
C LEU A 85 -7.48 9.07 8.79
N LYS A 86 -6.59 9.97 8.32
CA LYS A 86 -5.64 10.71 9.16
C LYS A 86 -5.00 9.78 10.19
N LEU A 87 -4.66 8.55 9.79
CA LEU A 87 -3.67 7.76 10.48
C LEU A 87 -2.41 8.61 10.39
N ASN A 88 -2.17 9.38 11.45
CA ASN A 88 -1.18 10.45 11.57
C ASN A 88 0.26 9.88 11.62
N MET A 89 0.50 8.84 10.84
CA MET A 89 1.76 8.21 10.54
C MET A 89 1.80 8.11 9.03
N VAL A 90 2.33 9.16 8.39
CA VAL A 90 3.15 8.95 7.20
C VAL A 90 4.01 7.73 7.52
N PRO A 91 3.96 6.61 6.78
CA PRO A 91 4.96 5.58 6.99
C PRO A 91 6.29 6.29 6.76
N THR A 92 7.09 6.46 7.82
CA THR A 92 8.51 6.83 7.74
C THR A 92 9.29 5.64 7.15
N LYS A 93 8.79 5.12 6.04
CA LYS A 93 9.39 4.05 5.29
C LYS A 93 9.77 4.69 3.98
N TYR A 94 11.07 4.97 3.88
CA TYR A 94 11.72 5.40 2.66
C TYR A 94 11.27 4.48 1.51
N ILE A 95 10.45 5.03 0.62
CA ILE A 95 10.10 4.40 -0.64
C ILE A 95 11.19 4.84 -1.61
N ASN A 96 12.09 3.92 -1.97
CA ASN A 96 13.08 4.19 -3.00
C ASN A 96 12.33 4.30 -4.34
N HIS A 97 11.95 5.52 -4.69
CA HIS A 97 11.52 5.83 -6.05
C HIS A 97 12.78 6.00 -6.88
N SER A 98 12.87 5.30 -8.00
CA SER A 98 13.98 5.39 -8.96
C SER A 98 14.13 6.77 -9.64
N CYS A 99 13.33 7.76 -9.23
CA CYS A 99 13.44 9.15 -9.63
C CYS A 99 14.24 10.01 -8.64
N LEU A 100 14.57 9.50 -7.45
CA LEU A 100 15.43 10.19 -6.49
C LEU A 100 16.83 9.57 -6.56
N ASP A 101 17.74 10.32 -7.18
CA ASP A 101 19.15 9.95 -7.26
C ASP A 101 19.77 9.82 -5.85
N ASP A 102 20.76 8.93 -5.72
CA ASP A 102 21.46 8.67 -4.46
C ASP A 102 22.07 9.96 -3.87
N GLU A 103 22.46 10.89 -4.74
CA GLU A 103 22.97 12.21 -4.37
C GLU A 103 21.91 13.06 -3.66
N PHE A 104 20.66 13.03 -4.12
CA PHE A 104 19.54 13.76 -3.51
C PHE A 104 19.21 13.21 -2.12
N THR A 105 19.30 11.89 -1.95
CA THR A 105 19.05 11.23 -0.66
C THR A 105 20.12 11.58 0.37
N LYS A 106 21.39 11.66 -0.05
CA LYS A 106 22.47 12.14 0.82
C LYS A 106 22.24 13.58 1.27
N LEU A 107 21.87 14.46 0.35
CA LEU A 107 21.67 15.87 0.64
C LEU A 107 20.52 16.08 1.65
N LEU A 108 19.41 15.36 1.47
CA LEU A 108 18.29 15.38 2.42
C LEU A 108 18.67 14.84 3.80
N SER A 109 19.50 13.80 3.87
CA SER A 109 20.02 13.25 5.13
C SER A 109 20.93 14.25 5.86
N GLU A 110 21.77 14.96 5.12
CA GLU A 110 22.65 16.00 5.65
C GLU A 110 21.85 17.19 6.21
N PHE A 111 20.84 17.65 5.46
CA PHE A 111 19.91 18.69 5.90
C PHE A 111 19.12 18.29 7.16
N SER A 112 18.64 17.05 7.23
CA SER A 112 17.95 16.55 8.42
C SER A 112 18.84 16.60 9.65
N SER A 113 20.10 16.16 9.50
CA SER A 113 21.08 16.16 10.59
C SER A 113 21.43 17.57 11.07
N GLU A 114 21.39 18.55 10.18
CA GLU A 114 21.64 19.95 10.50
C GLU A 114 20.47 20.58 11.29
N LEU A 115 19.23 20.27 10.90
CA LEU A 115 18.02 20.73 11.59
C LEU A 115 17.89 20.15 13.01
N ASP A 116 18.22 18.88 13.21
CA ASP A 116 18.26 18.27 14.54
C ASP A 116 19.24 18.99 15.48
N ARG A 117 20.42 19.37 14.97
CA ARG A 117 21.44 20.11 15.75
C ARG A 117 20.98 21.52 16.14
N VAL A 118 20.21 22.18 15.28
CA VAL A 118 19.66 23.52 15.55
C VAL A 118 18.53 23.44 16.59
N GLY A 119 17.77 22.35 16.61
CA GLY A 119 16.70 22.11 17.58
C GLY A 119 17.17 21.88 19.02
N GLU A 120 18.37 21.31 19.22
CA GLU A 120 18.94 21.04 20.56
C GLU A 120 19.65 22.25 21.21
N SER A 121 19.75 23.40 20.52
CA SER A 121 20.44 24.58 21.05
C SER A 121 19.54 25.56 21.82
N LYS A 122 18.52 25.07 22.55
CA LYS A 122 17.66 25.93 23.38
C LYS A 122 17.40 25.37 24.77
#